data_AF-A0A1U8NQJ3-F1
#
_entry.id   AF-A0A1U8NQJ3-F1
#
_cell.length_a   1.000
_cell.length_b   1.000
_cell.length_c   1.000
_cell.angle_alpha   90.00
_cell.angle_beta   90.00
_cell.angle_gamma   90.00
#
_symmetry.space_group_name_H-M   'P 1'
#
loop_
_entity.id
_entity.type
_entity.pdbx_description
1 polymer ?
#
loop_
_entity_poly.entity_id
_entity_poly.type
_entity_poly.pdbx_seq_one_letter_code
_entity_poly.pdbx_strand_id
1 'polypeptide(L)'
;MHDRLQTAKSIDEVIQHHDFFLDKCLKECLLLLPELIKNVEKLKSLCLQYAAATQWLISSSINIPKLDEQSDGSVGSGKSKQWKLKNPSQAQKAVTRNSAVTDSILKFEREFNAEVQSLRPILSSSSQAQPFLTHLAQWILGVGNEP
;
A
#
# COMPACT_ATOMS: atom_id res chain seq x y z
N MET A 1 2.79 9.21 -31.29
CA MET A 1 1.65 10.12 -31.51
C MET A 1 2.15 11.41 -32.14
N HIS A 2 3.11 12.10 -31.51
CA HIS A 2 3.74 13.32 -32.07
C HIS A 2 4.19 13.20 -33.54
N ASP A 3 5.05 12.22 -33.87
CA ASP A 3 5.57 12.06 -35.23
C ASP A 3 4.47 11.74 -36.26
N ARG A 4 3.46 10.97 -35.84
CA ARG A 4 2.32 10.60 -36.70
C ARG A 4 1.42 11.80 -36.99
N LEU A 5 1.27 12.71 -36.03
CA LEU A 5 0.52 13.95 -36.23
C LEU A 5 1.23 14.92 -37.19
N GLN A 6 2.56 14.99 -37.14
CA GLN A 6 3.34 15.85 -38.03
C GLN A 6 3.17 15.49 -39.51
N THR A 7 2.91 14.21 -39.79
CA THR A 7 2.76 13.70 -41.16
C THR A 7 1.32 13.59 -41.64
N ALA A 8 0.34 13.88 -40.79
CA ALA A 8 -1.08 13.75 -41.12
C ALA A 8 -1.50 14.77 -42.18
N LYS A 9 -2.29 14.33 -43.17
CA LYS A 9 -2.69 15.13 -44.35
C LYS A 9 -4.12 15.64 -44.27
N SER A 10 -4.91 15.17 -43.30
CA SER A 10 -6.30 15.58 -43.09
C SER A 10 -6.69 15.56 -41.61
N ILE A 11 -7.81 16.22 -41.30
CA ILE A 11 -8.40 16.21 -39.96
C ILE A 11 -8.85 14.78 -39.59
N ASP A 12 -9.41 14.02 -40.54
CA ASP A 12 -9.81 12.63 -40.30
C ASP A 12 -8.62 11.75 -39.89
N GLU A 13 -7.45 11.95 -40.50
CA GLU A 13 -6.23 11.23 -40.15
C GLU A 13 -5.72 11.60 -38.75
N VAL A 14 -5.83 12.89 -38.37
CA VAL A 14 -5.54 13.35 -37.00
C VAL A 14 -6.46 12.67 -35.99
N ILE A 15 -7.77 12.62 -36.26
CA ILE A 15 -8.75 11.97 -35.39
C ILE A 15 -8.42 10.49 -35.24
N GLN A 16 -8.13 9.79 -36.34
CA GLN A 16 -7.77 8.37 -36.32
C GLN A 16 -6.51 8.11 -35.49
N HIS A 17 -5.48 8.95 -35.62
CA HIS A 17 -4.25 8.83 -34.84
C HIS A 17 -4.48 9.08 -33.34
N HIS A 18 -5.35 10.04 -33.03
CA HIS A 18 -5.75 10.36 -31.67
C HIS A 18 -6.55 9.22 -31.03
N ASP A 19 -7.57 8.69 -31.71
CA ASP A 19 -8.39 7.58 -31.22
C ASP A 19 -7.56 6.34 -30.96
N PHE A 20 -6.66 5.99 -31.88
CA PHE A 20 -5.71 4.91 -31.69
C PHE A 20 -4.80 5.13 -30.47
N PHE A 21 -4.31 6.36 -30.28
CA PHE A 21 -3.46 6.69 -29.14
C PHE A 21 -4.22 6.57 -27.81
N LEU A 22 -5.44 7.11 -27.73
CA LEU A 22 -6.26 7.02 -26.53
C LEU A 22 -6.62 5.57 -26.19
N ASP A 23 -7.05 4.78 -27.17
CA ASP A 23 -7.36 3.36 -26.98
C ASP A 23 -6.13 2.60 -26.46
N LYS A 24 -4.95 2.86 -27.04
CA LYS A 24 -3.69 2.29 -26.57
C LYS A 24 -3.39 2.69 -25.12
N CYS A 25 -3.47 3.98 -24.78
CA CYS A 25 -3.22 4.47 -23.42
C CYS A 25 -4.17 3.85 -22.41
N LEU A 26 -5.46 3.76 -22.71
CA LEU A 26 -6.46 3.17 -21.82
C LEU A 26 -6.19 1.67 -21.59
N LYS A 27 -5.82 0.94 -22.65
CA LYS A 27 -5.46 -0.49 -22.58
C LYS A 27 -4.19 -0.72 -21.76
N GLU A 28 -3.11 0.00 -22.06
CA GLU A 28 -1.83 -0.16 -21.38
C GLU A 28 -1.87 0.32 -19.92
N CYS A 29 -2.69 1.31 -19.60
CA CYS A 29 -3.00 1.70 -18.21
C CYS A 29 -3.99 0.75 -17.51
N LEU A 30 -4.41 -0.34 -18.17
CA LEU A 30 -5.29 -1.38 -17.64
C LEU A 30 -6.69 -0.87 -17.25
N LEU A 31 -7.08 0.30 -17.75
CA LEU A 31 -8.33 0.97 -17.39
C LEU A 31 -9.55 0.35 -18.10
N LEU A 32 -9.32 -0.56 -19.03
CA LEU A 32 -10.38 -1.28 -19.77
C LEU A 32 -10.63 -2.70 -19.25
N LEU A 33 -10.01 -3.11 -18.14
CA LEU A 33 -10.21 -4.42 -17.50
C LEU A 33 -10.88 -4.23 -16.12
N PRO A 34 -12.23 -4.20 -16.05
CA PRO A 34 -12.95 -3.92 -14.80
C PRO A 34 -12.60 -4.86 -13.65
N GLU A 35 -12.35 -6.14 -13.96
CA GLU A 35 -11.99 -7.14 -12.96
C GLU A 35 -10.61 -6.85 -12.34
N LEU A 36 -9.65 -6.40 -13.16
CA LEU A 36 -8.33 -6.00 -12.67
C LEU A 36 -8.41 -4.73 -11.81
N ILE A 37 -9.18 -3.73 -12.25
CA ILE A 37 -9.39 -2.47 -11.51
C ILE A 37 -9.99 -2.77 -10.13
N LYS A 38 -10.97 -3.68 -10.05
CA LYS A 38 -11.59 -4.07 -8.79
C LYS A 38 -10.58 -4.66 -7.80
N ASN A 39 -9.68 -5.53 -8.27
CA ASN A 39 -8.65 -6.11 -7.42
C ASN A 39 -7.61 -5.06 -6.99
N VAL A 40 -7.20 -4.17 -7.89
CA VAL A 40 -6.28 -3.06 -7.57
C VAL A 40 -6.88 -2.12 -6.52
N GLU A 41 -8.17 -1.77 -6.64
CA GLU A 41 -8.87 -0.96 -5.62
C GLU A 41 -8.95 -1.68 -4.27
N LYS A 42 -9.14 -3.00 -4.27
CA LYS A 42 -9.11 -3.79 -3.03
C LYS A 42 -7.71 -3.83 -2.42
N LEU A 43 -6.66 -3.98 -3.22
CA LEU A 43 -5.28 -3.91 -2.77
C LEU A 43 -4.94 -2.55 -2.16
N LYS A 44 -5.35 -1.46 -2.81
CA LYS A 44 -5.25 -0.09 -2.30
C LYS A 44 -5.97 0.08 -0.97
N SER A 45 -7.19 -0.46 -0.84
CA SER A 45 -7.95 -0.43 0.41
C SER A 45 -7.21 -1.14 1.56
N LEU A 46 -6.66 -2.33 1.29
CA LEU A 46 -5.83 -3.06 2.26
C LEU A 46 -4.59 -2.26 2.68
N CYS A 47 -3.89 -1.63 1.74
CA CYS A 47 -2.76 -0.75 2.03
C CYS A 47 -3.16 0.44 2.92
N LEU A 48 -4.31 1.07 2.63
CA LEU A 48 -4.82 2.18 3.44
C LEU A 48 -5.17 1.72 4.87
N GLN A 49 -5.84 0.58 5.00
CA GLN A 49 -6.18 0.00 6.31
C GLN A 49 -4.94 -0.33 7.13
N TYR A 50 -3.93 -0.93 6.49
CA TYR A 50 -2.65 -1.22 7.11
C TYR A 50 -1.91 0.05 7.55
N ALA A 51 -1.86 1.07 6.70
CA ALA A 51 -1.24 2.35 7.02
C ALA A 51 -1.94 3.02 8.21
N ALA A 52 -3.28 3.06 8.20
CA ALA A 52 -4.06 3.60 9.30
C ALA A 52 -3.80 2.83 10.60
N ALA A 53 -3.86 1.49 10.57
CA ALA A 53 -3.56 0.66 11.73
C ALA A 53 -2.16 0.93 12.29
N THR A 54 -1.15 1.04 11.42
CA THR A 54 0.23 1.35 11.81
C THR A 54 0.36 2.75 12.43
N GLN A 55 -0.33 3.75 11.89
CA GLN A 55 -0.37 5.11 12.45
C GLN A 55 -1.00 5.13 13.86
N TRP A 56 -2.09 4.39 14.07
CA TRP A 56 -2.71 4.25 15.39
C TRP A 56 -1.75 3.58 16.39
N LEU A 57 -0.99 2.58 15.96
CA LEU A 57 -0.01 1.91 16.81
C LEU A 57 1.12 2.84 17.22
N ILE A 58 1.70 3.58 16.28
CA ILE A 58 2.74 4.57 16.55
C ILE A 58 2.23 5.63 17.56
N SER A 59 1.06 6.21 17.29
CA SER A 59 0.45 7.23 18.15
C SER A 59 0.14 6.74 19.56
N SER A 60 -0.21 5.46 19.69
CA SER A 60 -0.48 4.85 21.00
C SER A 60 0.77 4.43 21.78
N SER A 61 1.91 4.31 21.09
CA SER A 61 3.18 3.87 21.67
C SER A 61 4.05 5.05 22.09
N ILE A 62 3.86 6.22 21.46
CA ILE A 62 4.60 7.44 21.77
C ILE A 62 3.73 8.30 22.71
N ASN A 63 4.01 8.25 24.01
CA ASN A 63 3.68 9.37 24.88
C ASN A 63 4.66 10.49 24.52
N ILE A 64 4.28 11.40 23.62
CA ILE A 64 5.08 12.60 23.35
C ILE A 64 5.05 13.41 24.65
N PRO A 65 6.17 13.58 25.38
CA PRO A 65 6.19 14.55 26.45
C PRO A 65 5.96 15.90 25.76
N LYS A 66 4.85 16.57 26.04
CA LYS A 66 4.75 18.00 25.78
C LYS A 66 5.89 18.65 26.55
N LEU A 67 6.93 19.06 25.83
CA LEU A 67 7.96 19.95 26.32
C LEU A 67 7.33 21.34 26.39
N ASP A 68 6.53 21.59 27.41
CA ASP A 68 6.17 22.96 27.77
C ASP A 68 7.30 23.46 28.68
N GLU A 69 8.17 24.28 28.09
CA GLU A 69 9.12 25.12 28.80
C GLU A 69 8.35 26.04 29.76
N GLN A 70 8.51 25.82 31.07
CA GLN A 70 8.33 26.86 32.06
C GLN A 70 9.48 26.80 33.06
N SER A 71 10.47 27.64 32.77
CA SER A 71 11.37 28.24 33.74
C SER A 71 10.54 28.98 34.79
N ASP A 72 10.53 28.51 36.03
CA ASP A 72 10.91 29.38 37.17
C ASP A 72 11.17 28.57 38.44
N GLY A 73 12.16 29.02 39.21
CA GLY A 73 12.84 28.23 40.23
C GLY A 73 12.08 28.00 41.53
N SER A 74 12.49 26.97 42.28
CA SER A 74 12.81 27.07 43.72
C SER A 74 13.33 25.73 44.26
N VAL A 75 14.33 25.84 45.13
CA VAL A 75 15.13 24.79 45.76
C VAL A 75 14.32 23.99 46.79
N GLY A 76 14.45 22.66 46.78
CA GLY A 76 13.91 21.78 47.82
C GLY A 76 14.54 20.38 47.83
N SER A 77 15.46 20.16 48.77
CA SER A 77 16.15 18.90 49.08
C SER A 77 15.21 17.74 49.45
N GLY A 78 15.46 16.52 48.98
CA GLY A 78 14.90 15.32 49.63
C GLY A 78 14.86 14.00 48.85
N LYS A 79 15.86 13.15 49.10
CA LYS A 79 15.78 11.68 49.33
C LYS A 79 15.03 10.77 48.33
N SER A 80 15.83 9.86 47.76
CA SER A 80 15.59 8.41 47.54
C SER A 80 14.20 7.87 47.90
N LYS A 81 13.61 7.17 46.92
CA LYS A 81 12.61 6.07 46.94
C LYS A 81 11.77 6.24 45.67
N GLN A 82 11.54 5.28 44.80
CA GLN A 82 11.35 3.85 45.00
C GLN A 82 11.10 3.28 43.60
N TRP A 83 11.73 2.15 43.27
CA TRP A 83 11.35 1.36 42.10
C TRP A 83 9.83 1.15 42.13
N LYS A 84 9.10 1.82 41.24
CA LYS A 84 7.69 1.53 41.02
C LYS A 84 7.63 0.14 40.43
N LEU A 85 7.13 -0.79 41.25
CA LEU A 85 6.81 -2.15 40.85
C LEU A 85 6.15 -2.12 39.47
N LYS A 86 6.74 -2.82 38.51
CA LYS A 86 6.02 -3.21 37.29
C LYS A 86 4.83 -4.03 37.76
N ASN A 87 3.66 -3.40 37.83
CA ASN A 87 2.42 -4.09 38.15
C ASN A 87 2.26 -5.26 37.15
N PRO A 88 2.07 -6.51 37.61
CA PRO A 88 1.87 -7.66 36.73
C PRO A 88 0.73 -7.45 35.74
N SER A 89 -0.29 -6.68 36.13
CA SER A 89 -1.43 -6.29 35.30
C SER A 89 -1.07 -5.37 34.13
N GLN A 90 -0.04 -4.53 34.24
CA GLN A 90 0.45 -3.71 33.12
C GLN A 90 1.30 -4.53 32.15
N ALA A 91 2.12 -5.44 32.67
CA ALA A 91 2.90 -6.37 31.84
C ALA A 91 1.97 -7.31 31.05
N GLN A 92 0.92 -7.85 31.68
CA GLN A 92 -0.10 -8.65 30.99
C GLN A 92 -0.85 -7.84 29.92
N LYS A 93 -1.27 -6.60 30.22
CA LYS A 93 -1.93 -5.72 29.23
C LYS A 93 -1.02 -5.40 28.03
N ALA A 94 0.26 -5.19 28.26
CA ALA A 94 1.24 -4.96 27.18
C ALA A 94 1.47 -6.22 26.33
N VAL A 95 1.57 -7.40 26.95
CA VAL A 95 1.71 -8.69 26.25
C VAL A 95 0.47 -8.98 25.39
N THR A 96 -0.73 -8.82 25.94
CA THR A 96 -1.98 -9.01 25.18
C THR A 96 -2.10 -8.01 24.02
N ARG A 97 -1.69 -6.75 24.23
CA ARG A 97 -1.67 -5.73 23.16
C ARG A 97 -0.70 -6.11 22.05
N ASN A 98 0.52 -6.54 22.39
CA ASN A 98 1.53 -6.94 21.40
C ASN A 98 1.11 -8.18 20.61
N SER A 99 0.44 -9.15 21.25
CA SER A 99 -0.14 -10.31 20.56
C SER A 99 -1.20 -9.88 19.56
N ALA A 100 -2.17 -9.05 19.97
CA ALA A 100 -3.24 -8.58 19.09
C ALA A 100 -2.71 -7.77 17.88
N VAL A 101 -1.64 -7.00 18.08
CA VAL A 101 -0.96 -6.29 17.00
C VAL A 101 -0.32 -7.25 16.01
N THR A 102 0.41 -8.25 16.52
CA THR A 102 1.05 -9.28 15.69
C THR A 102 0.01 -10.04 14.87
N ASP A 103 -1.09 -10.44 15.49
CA ASP A 103 -2.21 -11.13 14.82
C ASP A 103 -2.83 -10.25 13.71
N SER A 104 -2.97 -8.95 13.96
CA SER A 104 -3.47 -8.00 12.96
C SER A 104 -2.51 -7.88 11.78
N ILE A 105 -1.20 -7.81 12.00
CA ILE A 105 -0.19 -7.73 10.94
C ILE A 105 -0.22 -9.01 10.09
N LEU A 106 -0.22 -10.18 10.72
CA LEU A 106 -0.27 -11.47 10.03
C LEU A 106 -1.57 -11.63 9.23
N LYS A 107 -2.68 -11.09 9.75
CA LYS A 107 -3.94 -11.03 9.02
C LYS A 107 -3.82 -10.17 7.76
N PHE A 108 -3.28 -8.95 7.88
CA PHE A 108 -3.07 -8.07 6.72
C PHE A 108 -2.15 -8.70 5.68
N GLU A 109 -1.05 -9.31 6.09
CA GLU A 109 -0.14 -10.02 5.20
C GLU A 109 -0.86 -11.13 4.42
N ARG A 110 -1.69 -11.93 5.11
CA ARG A 110 -2.47 -12.99 4.47
C ARG A 110 -3.47 -12.44 3.46
N GLU A 111 -4.22 -11.41 3.83
CA GLU A 111 -5.23 -10.79 2.97
C GLU A 111 -4.59 -10.10 1.76
N PHE A 112 -3.49 -9.38 1.96
CA PHE A 112 -2.71 -8.75 0.90
C PHE A 112 -2.16 -9.79 -0.08
N ASN A 113 -1.52 -10.84 0.43
CA ASN A 113 -1.00 -11.91 -0.41
C ASN A 113 -2.12 -12.63 -1.17
N ALA A 114 -3.25 -12.92 -0.53
CA ALA A 114 -4.41 -13.51 -1.21
C ALA A 114 -4.93 -12.63 -2.36
N GLU A 115 -4.95 -11.31 -2.16
CA GLU A 115 -5.36 -10.36 -3.20
C GLU A 115 -4.33 -10.24 -4.32
N VAL A 116 -3.03 -10.24 -4.03
CA VAL A 116 -1.99 -10.29 -5.07
C VAL A 116 -2.09 -11.59 -5.87
N GLN A 117 -2.37 -12.71 -5.21
CA GLN A 117 -2.55 -14.01 -5.86
C GLN A 117 -3.83 -14.08 -6.72
N SER A 118 -4.87 -13.31 -6.38
CA SER A 118 -6.11 -13.25 -7.18
C SER A 118 -5.90 -12.59 -8.55
N LEU A 119 -4.88 -11.74 -8.69
CA LEU A 119 -4.50 -11.12 -9.97
C LEU A 119 -3.95 -12.12 -10.98
N ARG A 120 -3.42 -13.27 -10.52
CA ARG A 120 -2.73 -14.24 -11.37
C ARG A 120 -3.58 -14.80 -12.51
N PRO A 121 -4.78 -15.36 -12.28
CA PRO A 121 -5.62 -15.88 -13.36
C PRO A 121 -6.08 -14.79 -14.33
N ILE A 122 -6.36 -13.59 -13.82
CA ILE A 122 -6.80 -12.44 -14.63
C ILE A 122 -5.69 -12.02 -15.58
N LEU A 123 -4.47 -11.84 -15.07
CA LEU A 123 -3.32 -11.44 -15.88
C LEU A 123 -2.89 -12.55 -16.84
N SER A 124 -2.90 -13.82 -16.40
CA SER A 124 -2.55 -14.96 -17.25
C SER A 124 -3.50 -15.07 -18.45
N SER A 125 -4.81 -15.08 -18.21
CA SER A 125 -5.82 -15.15 -19.27
C SER A 125 -5.77 -13.93 -20.20
N SER A 126 -5.66 -12.73 -19.63
CA SER A 126 -5.60 -11.49 -20.42
C SER A 126 -4.32 -11.41 -21.25
N SER A 127 -3.17 -11.89 -20.74
CA SER A 127 -1.90 -11.89 -21.48
C SER A 127 -1.88 -12.77 -22.72
N GLN A 128 -2.72 -13.82 -22.78
CA GLN A 128 -2.88 -14.64 -23.99
C GLN A 128 -3.58 -13.87 -25.11
N ALA A 129 -4.52 -13.00 -24.77
CA ALA A 129 -5.24 -12.18 -25.73
C ALA A 129 -4.53 -10.84 -26.03
N GLN A 130 -3.73 -10.35 -25.08
CA GLN A 130 -3.15 -9.01 -25.08
C GLN A 130 -1.65 -9.06 -24.73
N PRO A 131 -0.76 -9.08 -25.75
CA PRO A 131 0.68 -9.24 -25.55
C PRO A 131 1.33 -8.15 -24.67
N PHE A 132 0.73 -6.96 -24.61
CA PHE A 132 1.24 -5.87 -23.76
C PHE A 132 1.13 -6.17 -22.26
N LEU A 133 0.30 -7.15 -21.85
CA LEU A 133 0.16 -7.58 -20.46
C LEU A 133 1.18 -8.64 -20.04
N THR A 134 1.87 -9.29 -20.99
CA THR A 134 2.76 -10.42 -20.71
C THR A 134 3.88 -10.05 -19.74
N HIS A 135 4.50 -8.88 -19.93
CA HIS A 135 5.57 -8.41 -19.04
C HIS A 135 5.05 -8.12 -17.62
N LEU A 136 3.91 -7.44 -17.51
CA LEU A 136 3.27 -7.18 -16.21
C LEU A 136 2.93 -8.49 -15.48
N ALA A 137 2.36 -9.46 -16.20
CA ALA A 137 2.06 -10.78 -15.67
C ALA A 137 3.34 -11.46 -15.16
N GLN A 138 4.42 -11.50 -15.95
CA GLN A 138 5.69 -12.11 -15.52
C GLN A 138 6.24 -11.51 -14.22
N TRP A 139 6.21 -10.19 -14.06
CA TRP A 139 6.71 -9.49 -12.87
C TRP A 139 5.85 -9.76 -11.63
N ILE A 140 4.53 -9.66 -11.75
CA ILE A 140 3.62 -9.92 -10.62
C ILE A 140 3.62 -11.42 -10.25
N LEU A 141 3.79 -12.30 -11.23
CA LEU A 141 3.81 -13.74 -11.02
C LEU A 141 5.16 -14.27 -10.53
N GLY A 142 6.24 -13.52 -10.74
CA GLY A 142 7.62 -13.94 -10.42
C GLY A 142 8.16 -15.01 -11.35
N VAL A 143 7.62 -15.13 -12.58
CA VAL A 143 7.92 -16.24 -13.52
C VAL A 143 9.05 -15.89 -14.51
N GLY A 144 9.91 -14.92 -14.17
CA GLY A 144 10.96 -14.44 -15.09
C GLY A 144 12.27 -14.01 -14.44
N ASN A 145 12.45 -14.22 -13.14
CA ASN A 145 13.73 -13.99 -12.48
C ASN A 145 14.55 -15.28 -12.48
N GLU A 146 15.11 -15.66 -13.63
CA GLU A 146 16.39 -16.38 -13.60
C GLU A 146 17.51 -15.34 -13.44
N PRO A 147 18.53 -15.61 -12.61
CA PRO A 147 19.68 -14.73 -12.41
C PRO A 147 20.55 -14.58 -13.66
#